data_AF-A0A833HHI9-F1
#
_entry.id   AF-A0A833HHI9-F1
#
_cell.length_a   1.000
_cell.length_b   1.000
_cell.length_c   1.000
_cell.angle_alpha   90.00
_cell.angle_beta   90.00
_cell.angle_gamma   90.00
#
_symmetry.space_group_name_H-M   'P 1'
#
loop_
_entity.id
_entity.type
_entity.pdbx_description
1 polymer ?
#
loop_
_entity_poly.entity_id
_entity_poly.type
_entity_poly.pdbx_seq_one_letter_code
_entity_poly.pdbx_strand_id
1 'polypeptide(L)'
;MRLSRAGPSARGRRVTPLSASGPEPGGAAWSVRSGQKSRPHATTSCSPAPGPAGAPESAGRGARGTIRGTPRCPAARPGPNPRRRAPYLQAVPDPGRRTMRKLVSTLAAACALAAGPALAQLRDAPPSGDNQQSTVVQRIGPVEVSVRYSSPDVHAPDGTDRRGRIWGDLVPWGFADLGFGTCGANCPWRAGANENTVLSVSEAVTVEGQPLPAGSYGLFMAPGEDGWTIIISKNSTSWGSFFYDPAEDALRVRVQARENPFTEWLTYEFTDRAPDHATLELQWENLAVPIRIAVPDADELWYRSFARELRDSPGFSWRTWVQASQYLAQKKIHLAEAETWARAAVSAPFVGQANYQTLANLADVLAAAGKADEALAARRQAWEHPSSSVFELHAEGRKLIAQGEKDLALEVFQLNAQRHPDAWPVHVGLARGWAAKGDAQRALEHARKALAQAPDDVNRRSLTEMVGKLEKGDTAVN
;
A
#
# COMPACT_ATOMS: atom_id res chain seq x y z
N MET A 1 -41.53 -33.44 36.07
CA MET A 1 -42.46 -34.59 36.23
C MET A 1 -42.07 -35.66 35.21
N ARG A 2 -42.04 -36.94 35.59
CA ARG A 2 -41.57 -38.08 34.79
C ARG A 2 -42.52 -38.46 33.63
N LEU A 3 -41.96 -39.22 32.67
CA LEU A 3 -42.50 -40.34 31.85
C LEU A 3 -42.47 -40.09 30.33
N SER A 4 -41.57 -40.78 29.60
CA SER A 4 -41.79 -41.99 28.75
C SER A 4 -42.33 -41.67 27.35
N ARG A 5 -42.00 -42.31 26.21
CA ARG A 5 -41.30 -43.56 25.86
C ARG A 5 -41.12 -43.58 24.31
N ALA A 6 -40.11 -44.32 23.84
CA ALA A 6 -40.05 -45.18 22.63
C ALA A 6 -40.24 -44.63 21.18
N GLY A 7 -39.33 -45.05 20.28
CA GLY A 7 -39.48 -45.06 18.80
C GLY A 7 -40.39 -46.21 18.30
N PRO A 8 -40.47 -46.54 16.98
CA PRO A 8 -39.32 -46.87 16.12
C PRO A 8 -39.40 -46.52 14.59
N SER A 9 -38.31 -46.87 13.91
CA SER A 9 -37.94 -47.00 12.47
C SER A 9 -38.99 -47.48 11.44
N ALA A 10 -38.94 -46.96 10.20
CA ALA A 10 -38.74 -47.75 8.97
C ALA A 10 -38.68 -46.94 7.63
N ARG A 11 -37.60 -47.20 6.87
CA ARG A 11 -37.49 -47.42 5.39
C ARG A 11 -37.88 -46.34 4.36
N GLY A 12 -36.98 -46.14 3.38
CA GLY A 12 -37.39 -45.89 1.99
C GLY A 12 -36.41 -45.17 1.03
N ARG A 13 -35.51 -45.95 0.38
CA ARG A 13 -34.95 -45.83 -0.99
C ARG A 13 -34.60 -44.45 -1.60
N ARG A 14 -33.36 -44.33 -2.11
CA ARG A 14 -33.05 -43.53 -3.31
C ARG A 14 -32.30 -44.37 -4.35
N VAL A 15 -32.58 -44.00 -5.59
CA VAL A 15 -32.29 -44.65 -6.86
C VAL A 15 -31.17 -43.87 -7.58
N THR A 16 -30.33 -44.60 -8.32
CA THR A 16 -29.50 -44.16 -9.46
C THR A 16 -29.73 -45.17 -10.61
N PRO A 17 -29.23 -45.02 -11.85
CA PRO A 17 -28.49 -43.93 -12.51
C PRO A 17 -29.07 -43.55 -13.91
N LEU A 18 -28.43 -42.63 -14.65
CA LEU A 18 -28.44 -42.67 -16.12
C LEU A 18 -27.24 -41.93 -16.73
N SER A 19 -26.67 -42.59 -17.75
CA SER A 19 -25.55 -42.19 -18.59
C SER A 19 -26.08 -41.89 -19.99
N ALA A 20 -25.54 -40.90 -20.69
CA ALA A 20 -25.61 -40.78 -22.15
C ALA A 20 -24.49 -39.88 -22.70
N SER A 21 -24.08 -40.27 -23.91
CA SER A 21 -22.90 -39.97 -24.72
C SER A 21 -23.05 -38.79 -25.71
N GLY A 22 -21.96 -38.00 -25.90
CA GLY A 22 -21.43 -37.28 -27.11
C GLY A 22 -22.34 -36.46 -28.06
N PRO A 23 -21.81 -35.69 -29.05
CA PRO A 23 -20.42 -35.53 -29.52
C PRO A 23 -19.92 -34.05 -29.67
N GLU A 24 -18.65 -33.89 -30.09
CA GLU A 24 -17.95 -32.63 -30.47
C GLU A 24 -18.58 -31.87 -31.67
N PRO A 25 -18.15 -30.62 -31.96
CA PRO A 25 -17.10 -30.47 -32.98
C PRO A 25 -16.06 -29.33 -32.74
N GLY A 26 -14.81 -29.59 -33.16
CA GLY A 26 -14.13 -28.81 -34.22
C GLY A 26 -13.43 -27.50 -33.84
N GLY A 27 -12.09 -27.54 -33.74
CA GLY A 27 -11.22 -26.37 -33.69
C GLY A 27 -10.79 -25.81 -35.07
N ALA A 28 -10.37 -24.55 -35.07
CA ALA A 28 -9.49 -23.91 -36.05
C ALA A 28 -8.76 -22.73 -35.36
N ALA A 29 -7.52 -22.91 -34.92
CA ALA A 29 -6.28 -22.66 -35.68
C ALA A 29 -5.99 -21.16 -35.95
N TRP A 30 -5.25 -20.54 -35.03
CA TRP A 30 -4.55 -19.27 -35.26
C TRP A 30 -3.21 -19.56 -35.95
N SER A 31 -3.08 -19.10 -37.20
CA SER A 31 -1.86 -19.18 -37.99
C SER A 31 -0.90 -18.04 -37.62
N VAL A 32 0.20 -18.37 -36.97
CA VAL A 32 1.41 -17.54 -36.87
C VAL A 32 2.13 -17.57 -38.22
N ARG A 33 2.29 -16.42 -38.89
CA ARG A 33 3.29 -16.25 -39.95
C ARG A 33 4.48 -15.46 -39.44
N SER A 34 5.57 -16.17 -39.27
CA SER A 34 6.94 -15.71 -39.25
C SER A 34 7.29 -14.96 -40.54
N GLY A 35 7.86 -13.76 -40.40
CA GLY A 35 8.49 -13.00 -41.47
C GLY A 35 9.80 -12.41 -40.99
N GLN A 36 10.83 -13.25 -40.94
CA GLN A 36 12.22 -12.87 -40.65
C GLN A 36 12.84 -12.28 -41.94
N LYS A 37 13.36 -11.06 -41.89
CA LYS A 37 14.40 -10.57 -42.80
C LYS A 37 15.43 -9.77 -42.01
N SER A 38 16.65 -9.86 -42.48
CA SER A 38 17.89 -9.94 -41.71
C SER A 38 18.85 -8.77 -41.97
N ARG A 39 19.63 -8.41 -40.92
CA ARG A 39 21.02 -7.83 -40.90
C ARG A 39 21.23 -6.35 -41.26
N PRO A 40 22.40 -5.74 -40.93
CA PRO A 40 23.22 -5.78 -39.68
C PRO A 40 23.75 -4.36 -39.27
N HIS A 41 24.74 -4.32 -38.35
CA HIS A 41 25.57 -3.18 -37.87
C HIS A 41 25.01 -2.42 -36.66
N ALA A 42 25.79 -1.87 -35.73
CA ALA A 42 27.17 -2.06 -35.28
C ALA A 42 27.25 -1.40 -33.88
N THR A 43 28.18 -1.88 -33.06
CA THR A 43 28.84 -1.23 -31.91
C THR A 43 28.52 0.25 -31.63
N THR A 44 28.24 0.61 -30.37
CA THR A 44 29.22 1.17 -29.41
C THR A 44 28.49 1.75 -28.18
N SER A 45 28.96 1.38 -27.00
CA SER A 45 28.59 1.88 -25.67
C SER A 45 29.03 3.33 -25.43
N CYS A 46 28.27 4.10 -24.66
CA CYS A 46 28.82 5.11 -23.73
C CYS A 46 27.78 5.51 -22.68
N SER A 47 28.12 5.32 -21.41
CA SER A 47 27.43 5.87 -20.23
C SER A 47 27.72 7.36 -20.07
N PRO A 48 26.85 8.13 -19.40
CA PRO A 48 27.23 9.36 -18.72
C PRO A 48 27.23 9.19 -17.19
N ALA A 49 28.30 9.67 -16.55
CA ALA A 49 28.39 9.92 -15.11
C ALA A 49 28.14 11.42 -14.81
N PRO A 50 27.81 11.79 -13.55
CA PRO A 50 27.02 12.99 -13.22
C PRO A 50 27.83 14.14 -12.59
N GLY A 51 27.17 15.27 -12.36
CA GLY A 51 27.57 16.29 -11.37
C GLY A 51 26.63 17.50 -11.35
N PRO A 52 26.72 18.43 -10.37
CA PRO A 52 27.12 18.24 -8.98
C PRO A 52 26.09 18.83 -7.97
N ALA A 53 26.07 18.32 -6.74
CA ALA A 53 25.39 18.92 -5.60
C ALA A 53 26.41 19.64 -4.69
N GLY A 54 26.02 20.82 -4.21
CA GLY A 54 26.82 21.70 -3.37
C GLY A 54 27.01 21.19 -1.94
N ALA A 55 28.13 21.61 -1.34
CA ALA A 55 28.59 21.32 0.01
C ALA A 55 27.92 22.20 1.09
N PRO A 56 28.18 21.88 2.37
CA PRO A 56 28.56 22.94 3.30
C PRO A 56 29.93 22.73 3.98
N GLU A 57 30.48 23.87 4.40
CA GLU A 57 31.58 24.17 5.34
C GLU A 57 31.72 23.22 6.55
N SER A 58 32.83 23.07 7.28
CA SER A 58 34.12 23.78 7.37
C SER A 58 35.09 22.97 8.29
N ALA A 59 36.36 23.41 8.28
CA ALA A 59 37.39 23.32 9.34
C ALA A 59 38.41 22.15 9.34
N GLY A 60 39.69 22.53 9.25
CA GLY A 60 40.71 22.03 10.18
C GLY A 60 41.98 21.35 9.64
N ARG A 61 42.97 22.16 9.25
CA ARG A 61 44.44 22.00 9.44
C ARG A 61 45.14 20.64 9.18
N GLY A 62 46.18 20.70 8.33
CA GLY A 62 47.53 20.30 8.76
C GLY A 62 48.31 19.24 7.96
N ALA A 63 49.36 19.71 7.30
CA ALA A 63 50.70 19.10 7.17
C ALA A 63 51.00 17.95 6.16
N ARG A 64 51.76 18.37 5.11
CA ARG A 64 53.09 17.91 4.63
C ARG A 64 53.38 16.42 4.30
N GLY A 65 53.97 16.25 3.10
CA GLY A 65 54.98 15.25 2.72
C GLY A 65 54.43 14.05 1.95
N THR A 66 55.02 13.45 0.91
CA THR A 66 56.36 13.58 0.29
C THR A 66 56.36 12.81 -1.05
N ILE A 67 56.83 13.46 -2.13
CA ILE A 67 57.71 13.02 -3.25
C ILE A 67 57.75 11.54 -3.72
N ARG A 68 57.58 11.33 -5.05
CA ARG A 68 58.42 10.55 -6.04
C ARG A 68 57.75 10.71 -7.43
N GLY A 69 58.30 11.34 -8.48
CA GLY A 69 59.51 11.02 -9.29
C GLY A 69 59.23 9.77 -10.14
N THR A 70 59.20 9.72 -11.49
CA THR A 70 59.92 10.33 -12.64
C THR A 70 59.24 9.84 -13.97
N PRO A 71 59.79 9.94 -15.21
CA PRO A 71 60.29 11.07 -16.00
C PRO A 71 59.59 11.25 -17.39
N ARG A 72 60.01 12.33 -18.08
CA ARG A 72 59.54 12.92 -19.36
C ARG A 72 59.85 12.13 -20.65
N CYS A 73 59.04 12.37 -21.69
CA CYS A 73 59.44 12.52 -23.11
C CYS A 73 58.28 13.17 -23.95
N PRO A 74 58.48 13.68 -25.19
CA PRO A 74 58.61 15.11 -25.45
C PRO A 74 57.44 15.78 -26.22
N ALA A 75 57.50 17.12 -26.22
CA ALA A 75 56.54 18.04 -26.83
C ALA A 75 56.67 18.16 -28.37
N ALA A 76 55.53 18.32 -29.04
CA ALA A 76 55.42 18.87 -30.38
C ALA A 76 54.57 20.17 -30.32
N ARG A 77 55.13 21.28 -30.83
CA ARG A 77 54.44 22.57 -31.05
C ARG A 77 53.88 22.62 -32.48
N PRO A 78 52.77 23.34 -32.71
CA PRO A 78 52.83 24.59 -33.49
C PRO A 78 51.99 25.69 -32.80
N GLY A 79 52.40 26.96 -32.70
CA GLY A 79 52.61 27.92 -33.79
C GLY A 79 51.35 28.82 -33.93
N PRO A 80 51.40 30.14 -33.62
CA PRO A 80 50.22 31.00 -33.57
C PRO A 80 49.91 31.63 -34.94
N ASN A 81 48.64 31.88 -35.26
CA ASN A 81 48.27 32.73 -36.41
C ASN A 81 47.14 33.71 -36.03
N PRO A 82 47.09 34.91 -36.63
CA PRO A 82 46.65 36.12 -35.94
C PRO A 82 45.29 36.63 -36.40
N ARG A 83 44.79 37.55 -35.56
CA ARG A 83 43.63 38.42 -35.78
C ARG A 83 43.72 39.20 -37.09
N ARG A 84 42.62 39.27 -37.84
CA ARG A 84 42.31 40.37 -38.76
C ARG A 84 40.95 40.95 -38.42
N ARG A 85 40.94 42.26 -38.15
CA ARG A 85 39.77 43.15 -38.07
C ARG A 85 39.45 43.67 -39.48
N ALA A 86 38.17 43.92 -39.79
CA ALA A 86 37.73 45.03 -40.63
C ALA A 86 36.20 45.25 -40.50
N PRO A 87 35.68 46.47 -40.77
CA PRO A 87 34.51 47.04 -40.09
C PRO A 87 33.30 47.39 -40.99
N TYR A 88 32.21 47.78 -40.33
CA TYR A 88 31.11 48.70 -40.72
C TYR A 88 30.78 48.91 -42.22
N LEU A 89 29.56 48.50 -42.62
CA LEU A 89 28.86 49.03 -43.79
C LEU A 89 27.46 49.47 -43.40
N GLN A 90 27.15 50.73 -43.72
CA GLN A 90 25.89 51.42 -43.53
C GLN A 90 24.83 50.89 -44.49
N ALA A 91 23.58 50.75 -44.03
CA ALA A 91 22.45 50.39 -44.87
C ALA A 91 21.86 51.64 -45.56
N VAL A 92 21.65 51.52 -46.87
CA VAL A 92 20.97 52.50 -47.74
C VAL A 92 19.45 52.26 -47.67
N PRO A 93 18.60 53.32 -47.65
CA PRO A 93 17.14 53.15 -47.68
C PRO A 93 16.59 52.96 -49.10
N ASP A 94 15.70 51.97 -49.28
CA ASP A 94 14.94 51.70 -50.51
C ASP A 94 13.53 52.35 -50.44
N PRO A 95 13.11 53.17 -51.41
CA PRO A 95 11.80 53.83 -51.40
C PRO A 95 10.74 53.00 -52.15
N GLY A 96 9.90 52.27 -51.41
CA GLY A 96 8.82 51.48 -52.01
C GLY A 96 7.62 51.33 -51.07
N ARG A 97 6.93 52.44 -50.79
CA ARG A 97 5.75 52.51 -49.91
C ARG A 97 4.48 52.60 -50.75
N ARG A 98 3.43 51.88 -50.31
CA ARG A 98 1.99 52.18 -50.41
C ARG A 98 1.21 51.41 -51.49
N THR A 99 0.44 50.41 -51.05
CA THR A 99 -1.04 50.38 -51.10
C THR A 99 -1.53 49.12 -50.38
N MET A 100 -2.77 49.13 -49.85
CA MET A 100 -3.42 48.07 -49.05
C MET A 100 -3.00 47.89 -47.57
N ARG A 101 -3.25 48.91 -46.74
CA ARG A 101 -3.32 48.72 -45.27
C ARG A 101 -4.42 49.51 -44.57
N LYS A 102 -5.51 49.84 -45.27
CA LYS A 102 -6.58 50.72 -44.74
C LYS A 102 -8.01 50.17 -44.83
N LEU A 103 -8.21 48.84 -44.82
CA LEU A 103 -9.56 48.25 -44.86
C LEU A 103 -9.83 47.10 -43.87
N VAL A 104 -8.91 46.82 -42.93
CA VAL A 104 -9.11 45.75 -41.92
C VAL A 104 -9.28 46.31 -40.49
N SER A 105 -9.14 47.62 -40.29
CA SER A 105 -9.10 48.23 -38.96
C SER A 105 -10.43 48.74 -38.40
N THR A 106 -11.57 48.52 -39.09
CA THR A 106 -12.88 49.04 -38.64
C THR A 106 -13.92 47.99 -38.27
N LEU A 107 -13.65 46.68 -38.42
CA LEU A 107 -14.58 45.62 -37.97
C LEU A 107 -14.18 44.98 -36.63
N ALA A 108 -12.98 45.24 -36.11
CA ALA A 108 -12.52 44.68 -34.83
C ALA A 108 -12.94 45.50 -33.59
N ALA A 109 -13.49 46.70 -33.78
CA ALA A 109 -13.82 47.62 -32.69
C ALA A 109 -15.28 47.51 -32.19
N ALA A 110 -16.15 46.74 -32.85
CA ALA A 110 -17.58 46.66 -32.52
C ALA A 110 -18.00 45.40 -31.72
N CYS A 111 -17.13 44.38 -31.59
CA CYS A 111 -17.43 43.17 -30.80
C CYS A 111 -16.80 43.14 -29.40
N ALA A 112 -16.19 44.25 -28.94
CA ALA A 112 -15.46 44.28 -27.67
C ALA A 112 -16.24 44.91 -26.49
N LEU A 113 -17.53 45.24 -26.64
CA LEU A 113 -18.29 46.01 -25.64
C LEU A 113 -19.46 45.24 -24.97
N ALA A 114 -19.44 43.91 -24.98
CA ALA A 114 -20.41 43.09 -24.23
C ALA A 114 -19.78 42.07 -23.27
N ALA A 115 -18.55 42.33 -22.81
CA ALA A 115 -18.03 41.65 -21.61
C ALA A 115 -18.57 42.39 -20.39
N GLY A 116 -19.76 42.01 -19.92
CA GLY A 116 -20.20 42.39 -18.58
C GLY A 116 -19.13 41.98 -17.55
N PRO A 117 -18.98 42.71 -16.43
CA PRO A 117 -18.05 42.28 -15.40
C PRO A 117 -18.49 40.90 -14.92
N ALA A 118 -17.71 39.88 -15.25
CA ALA A 118 -17.70 38.67 -14.45
C ALA A 118 -17.29 39.16 -13.06
N LEU A 119 -18.23 39.15 -12.11
CA LEU A 119 -17.92 39.34 -10.71
C LEU A 119 -16.93 38.23 -10.35
N ALA A 120 -15.65 38.54 -10.42
CA ALA A 120 -14.59 37.69 -9.92
C ALA A 120 -14.78 37.64 -8.40
N GLN A 121 -15.48 36.62 -7.92
CA GLN A 121 -15.50 36.31 -6.50
C GLN A 121 -14.08 35.90 -6.11
N LEU A 122 -13.57 36.51 -5.03
CA LEU A 122 -12.31 36.09 -4.43
C LEU A 122 -12.45 34.62 -4.04
N ARG A 123 -11.63 33.75 -4.63
CA ARG A 123 -11.60 32.30 -4.31
C ARG A 123 -11.13 32.03 -2.87
N ASP A 124 -10.41 32.99 -2.29
CA ASP A 124 -9.81 32.92 -0.96
C ASP A 124 -10.52 33.83 0.07
N ALA A 125 -11.77 34.22 -0.19
CA ALA A 125 -12.56 34.90 0.84
C ALA A 125 -12.74 33.96 2.06
N PRO A 126 -12.77 34.49 3.29
CA PRO A 126 -13.12 33.70 4.46
C PRO A 126 -14.40 32.91 4.22
N PRO A 127 -14.48 31.62 4.61
CA PRO A 127 -15.66 30.82 4.37
C PRO A 127 -16.87 31.46 5.03
N SER A 128 -18.02 31.41 4.35
CA SER A 128 -19.26 31.97 4.88
C SER A 128 -19.61 31.30 6.22
N GLY A 129 -19.97 32.11 7.21
CA GLY A 129 -20.39 31.67 8.54
C GLY A 129 -19.29 31.03 9.38
N ASP A 130 -18.02 31.39 9.17
CA ASP A 130 -16.83 30.84 9.84
C ASP A 130 -16.71 29.30 9.77
N ASN A 131 -17.40 28.69 8.79
CA ASN A 131 -17.38 27.25 8.54
C ASN A 131 -16.04 26.83 7.94
N GLN A 132 -15.05 26.54 8.78
CA GLN A 132 -13.72 26.15 8.33
C GLN A 132 -13.77 24.85 7.53
N GLN A 133 -13.01 24.78 6.44
CA GLN A 133 -12.87 23.53 5.70
C GLN A 133 -11.93 22.57 6.44
N SER A 134 -12.32 21.31 6.48
CA SER A 134 -11.56 20.22 7.08
C SER A 134 -11.50 19.04 6.11
N THR A 135 -10.48 18.19 6.27
CA THR A 135 -10.36 16.94 5.54
C THR A 135 -9.82 15.86 6.46
N VAL A 136 -10.52 14.72 6.48
CA VAL A 136 -10.05 13.50 7.14
C VAL A 136 -9.71 12.46 6.08
N VAL A 137 -8.60 11.75 6.27
CA VAL A 137 -8.12 10.70 5.37
C VAL A 137 -7.82 9.44 6.18
N GLN A 138 -8.27 8.29 5.70
CA GLN A 138 -7.96 6.98 6.26
C GLN A 138 -7.56 6.03 5.15
N ARG A 139 -6.49 5.26 5.38
CA ARG A 139 -6.16 4.10 4.55
C ARG A 139 -6.80 2.85 5.13
N ILE A 140 -7.63 2.17 4.33
CA ILE A 140 -8.26 0.90 4.65
C ILE A 140 -7.64 -0.13 3.70
N GLY A 141 -6.76 -0.99 4.22
CA GLY A 141 -5.85 -1.76 3.37
C GLY A 141 -5.04 -0.83 2.43
N PRO A 142 -4.98 -1.09 1.12
CA PRO A 142 -4.30 -0.21 0.17
C PRO A 142 -5.15 1.00 -0.24
N VAL A 143 -6.45 1.03 0.08
CA VAL A 143 -7.41 2.03 -0.40
C VAL A 143 -7.39 3.28 0.47
N GLU A 144 -7.32 4.45 -0.17
CA GLU A 144 -7.50 5.73 0.50
C GLU A 144 -8.96 6.15 0.45
N VAL A 145 -9.51 6.49 1.62
CA VAL A 145 -10.84 7.07 1.78
C VAL A 145 -10.68 8.43 2.43
N SER A 146 -11.22 9.47 1.80
CA SER A 146 -11.17 10.83 2.35
C SER A 146 -12.54 11.51 2.35
N VAL A 147 -12.75 12.37 3.34
CA VAL A 147 -13.93 13.24 3.42
C VAL A 147 -13.45 14.66 3.57
N ARG A 148 -13.78 15.49 2.58
CA ARG A 148 -13.56 16.95 2.62
C ARG A 148 -14.91 17.62 2.87
N TYR A 149 -14.97 18.51 3.86
CA TYR A 149 -16.21 19.12 4.31
C TYR A 149 -15.97 20.50 4.91
N SER A 150 -17.01 21.33 5.01
CA SER A 150 -16.99 22.54 5.84
C SER A 150 -17.64 22.22 7.19
N SER A 151 -16.99 22.65 8.27
CA SER A 151 -17.28 22.28 9.65
C SER A 151 -18.06 23.38 10.38
N PRO A 152 -19.41 23.34 10.43
CA PRO A 152 -20.18 24.23 11.28
C PRO A 152 -20.01 23.92 12.77
N ASP A 153 -20.02 24.96 13.59
CA ASP A 153 -20.13 24.87 15.05
C ASP A 153 -21.60 24.78 15.50
N VAL A 154 -21.82 24.53 16.80
CA VAL A 154 -23.14 24.63 17.43
C VAL A 154 -23.42 26.08 17.82
N HIS A 155 -22.44 26.80 18.36
CA HIS A 155 -22.56 28.21 18.69
C HIS A 155 -22.25 29.06 17.45
N ALA A 156 -23.25 29.68 16.83
CA ALA A 156 -23.07 30.46 15.60
C ALA A 156 -22.08 31.63 15.78
N PRO A 157 -21.50 32.16 14.68
CA PRO A 157 -20.52 33.26 14.74
C PRO A 157 -21.00 34.54 15.43
N ASP A 158 -22.31 34.75 15.49
CA ASP A 158 -22.94 35.86 16.21
C ASP A 158 -23.10 35.62 17.72
N GLY A 159 -22.62 34.47 18.21
CA GLY A 159 -22.72 34.01 19.60
C GLY A 159 -24.00 33.25 19.93
N THR A 160 -24.89 33.02 18.95
CA THR A 160 -26.14 32.30 19.19
C THR A 160 -25.89 30.83 19.49
N ASP A 161 -26.28 30.40 20.69
CA ASP A 161 -26.27 29.00 21.10
C ASP A 161 -27.43 28.23 20.43
N ARG A 162 -27.09 27.24 19.59
CA ARG A 162 -28.07 26.39 18.88
C ARG A 162 -28.18 24.98 19.47
N ARG A 163 -27.75 24.76 20.72
CA ARG A 163 -27.96 23.47 21.41
C ARG A 163 -29.45 23.12 21.47
N GLY A 164 -29.77 21.87 21.14
CA GLY A 164 -31.13 21.35 20.97
C GLY A 164 -31.83 21.82 19.69
N ARG A 165 -31.15 22.60 18.83
CA ARG A 165 -31.71 23.20 17.60
C ARG A 165 -30.92 22.86 16.35
N ILE A 166 -29.95 21.96 16.45
CA ILE A 166 -29.25 21.45 15.27
C ILE A 166 -30.16 20.52 14.48
N TRP A 167 -30.72 19.50 15.14
CA TRP A 167 -31.56 18.49 14.51
C TRP A 167 -33.05 18.86 14.60
N GLY A 168 -33.75 18.81 13.47
CA GLY A 168 -35.16 19.21 13.33
C GLY A 168 -35.38 20.69 13.02
N ASP A 169 -34.44 21.55 13.43
CA ASP A 169 -34.48 22.99 13.17
C ASP A 169 -33.49 23.37 12.04
N LEU A 170 -32.19 23.39 12.33
CA LEU A 170 -31.16 23.75 11.34
C LEU A 170 -31.00 22.68 10.26
N VAL A 171 -31.00 21.41 10.66
CA VAL A 171 -31.01 20.24 9.80
C VAL A 171 -32.40 19.63 9.88
N PRO A 172 -33.25 19.80 8.84
CA PRO A 172 -34.59 19.26 8.84
C PRO A 172 -34.59 17.73 8.94
N TRP A 173 -35.65 17.18 9.54
CA TRP A 173 -35.93 15.75 9.42
C TRP A 173 -36.38 15.43 7.99
N GLY A 174 -35.76 14.42 7.38
CA GLY A 174 -36.06 13.93 6.05
C GLY A 174 -35.43 14.78 4.95
N PHE A 175 -36.23 15.02 3.92
CA PHE A 175 -35.92 15.96 2.84
C PHE A 175 -36.65 17.28 3.12
N ALA A 176 -36.10 18.38 2.61
CA ALA A 176 -36.68 19.70 2.82
C ALA A 176 -36.83 20.46 1.50
N ASP A 177 -37.83 21.35 1.45
CA ASP A 177 -37.88 22.42 0.47
C ASP A 177 -37.02 23.58 0.95
N LEU A 178 -35.92 23.83 0.25
CA LEU A 178 -35.00 24.91 0.59
C LEU A 178 -35.51 26.27 0.08
N GLY A 179 -36.59 26.30 -0.70
CA GLY A 179 -37.18 27.51 -1.28
C GLY A 179 -36.43 28.05 -2.51
N PHE A 180 -35.39 27.35 -2.96
CA PHE A 180 -34.59 27.68 -4.13
C PHE A 180 -33.85 26.45 -4.68
N GLY A 181 -33.39 26.54 -5.93
CA GLY A 181 -32.78 25.42 -6.65
C GLY A 181 -33.81 24.55 -7.38
N THR A 182 -33.39 23.35 -7.80
CA THR A 182 -34.21 22.42 -8.59
C THR A 182 -34.66 21.19 -7.81
N CYS A 183 -34.14 20.95 -6.60
CA CYS A 183 -34.50 19.77 -5.80
C CYS A 183 -35.90 19.85 -5.16
N GLY A 184 -36.51 21.04 -5.09
CA GLY A 184 -37.85 21.25 -4.53
C GLY A 184 -37.98 20.66 -3.12
N ALA A 185 -39.08 19.99 -2.80
CA ALA A 185 -39.27 19.35 -1.49
C ALA A 185 -38.37 18.12 -1.23
N ASN A 186 -37.50 17.74 -2.18
CA ASN A 186 -36.67 16.54 -2.11
C ASN A 186 -35.18 16.87 -1.90
N CYS A 187 -34.83 18.03 -1.33
CA CYS A 187 -33.43 18.37 -1.06
C CYS A 187 -32.95 17.66 0.21
N PRO A 188 -31.92 16.79 0.15
CA PRO A 188 -31.32 16.22 1.34
C PRO A 188 -30.39 17.24 2.01
N TRP A 189 -30.00 16.98 3.26
CA TRP A 189 -28.97 17.77 3.92
C TRP A 189 -27.59 17.44 3.33
N ARG A 190 -26.77 18.48 3.09
CA ARG A 190 -25.41 18.38 2.53
C ARG A 190 -24.36 17.79 3.48
N ALA A 191 -24.77 17.35 4.67
CA ALA A 191 -23.91 16.74 5.69
C ALA A 191 -22.66 17.57 6.00
N GLY A 192 -22.85 18.89 6.13
CA GLY A 192 -21.80 19.90 6.21
C GLY A 192 -22.38 21.30 5.94
N ALA A 193 -21.50 22.26 5.69
CA ALA A 193 -21.87 23.64 5.32
C ALA A 193 -21.26 24.07 3.97
N ASN A 194 -21.81 25.14 3.38
CA ASN A 194 -21.36 25.72 2.11
C ASN A 194 -21.37 24.73 0.93
N GLU A 195 -20.20 24.32 0.44
CA GLU A 195 -20.05 23.33 -0.63
C GLU A 195 -20.52 21.93 -0.20
N ASN A 196 -20.67 21.02 -1.17
CA ASN A 196 -20.90 19.61 -0.86
C ASN A 196 -19.78 19.04 0.02
N THR A 197 -20.17 18.27 1.03
CA THR A 197 -19.26 17.31 1.63
C THR A 197 -18.90 16.27 0.57
N VAL A 198 -17.60 16.05 0.37
CA VAL A 198 -17.08 15.16 -0.68
C VAL A 198 -16.43 13.95 -0.06
N LEU A 199 -17.02 12.77 -0.32
CA LEU A 199 -16.42 11.47 -0.04
C LEU A 199 -15.62 11.03 -1.27
N SER A 200 -14.34 10.73 -1.11
CA SER A 200 -13.50 10.16 -2.19
C SER A 200 -12.95 8.80 -1.78
N VAL A 201 -12.98 7.86 -2.72
CA VAL A 201 -12.47 6.50 -2.57
C VAL A 201 -11.53 6.18 -3.74
N SER A 202 -10.29 5.79 -3.45
CA SER A 202 -9.26 5.59 -4.49
C SER A 202 -9.44 4.31 -5.31
N GLU A 203 -10.13 3.32 -4.75
CA GLU A 203 -10.46 2.03 -5.35
C GLU A 203 -11.91 1.68 -4.99
N ALA A 204 -12.48 0.65 -5.61
CA ALA A 204 -13.82 0.19 -5.26
C ALA A 204 -13.88 -0.29 -3.79
N VAL A 205 -14.94 0.09 -3.09
CA VAL A 205 -15.22 -0.29 -1.69
C VAL A 205 -16.65 -0.79 -1.57
N THR A 206 -17.03 -1.19 -0.36
CA THR A 206 -18.43 -1.33 0.04
C THR A 206 -18.75 -0.31 1.12
N VAL A 207 -19.94 0.28 1.06
CA VAL A 207 -20.50 1.17 2.07
C VAL A 207 -21.77 0.51 2.59
N GLU A 208 -21.81 0.21 3.89
CA GLU A 208 -22.89 -0.59 4.52
C GLU A 208 -23.19 -1.89 3.74
N GLY A 209 -22.13 -2.55 3.26
CA GLY A 209 -22.22 -3.79 2.49
C GLY A 209 -22.63 -3.63 1.02
N GLN A 210 -22.93 -2.41 0.55
CA GLN A 210 -23.29 -2.14 -0.84
C GLN A 210 -22.08 -1.65 -1.65
N PRO A 211 -21.89 -2.10 -2.90
CA PRO A 211 -20.71 -1.74 -3.69
C PRO A 211 -20.71 -0.25 -4.08
N LEU A 212 -19.55 0.38 -3.99
CA LEU A 212 -19.29 1.74 -4.45
C LEU A 212 -17.98 1.75 -5.29
N PRO A 213 -18.03 2.11 -6.58
CA PRO A 213 -16.83 2.23 -7.40
C PRO A 213 -15.86 3.32 -6.91
N ALA A 214 -14.60 3.26 -7.36
CA ALA A 214 -13.64 4.33 -7.14
C ALA A 214 -14.16 5.68 -7.70
N GLY A 215 -13.93 6.78 -7.00
CA GLY A 215 -14.37 8.10 -7.43
C GLY A 215 -14.53 9.11 -6.29
N SER A 216 -14.94 10.32 -6.66
CA SER A 216 -15.34 11.39 -5.74
C SER A 216 -16.85 11.60 -5.85
N TYR A 217 -17.51 11.69 -4.70
CA TYR A 217 -18.95 11.71 -4.58
C TYR A 217 -19.41 12.81 -3.64
N GLY A 218 -20.56 13.42 -3.92
CA GLY A 218 -21.27 14.25 -2.96
C GLY A 218 -21.90 13.38 -1.88
N LEU A 219 -21.67 13.70 -0.61
CA LEU A 219 -22.29 13.03 0.53
C LEU A 219 -23.48 13.86 1.02
N PHE A 220 -24.66 13.26 0.97
CA PHE A 220 -25.88 13.83 1.52
C PHE A 220 -26.50 12.89 2.55
N MET A 221 -27.31 13.45 3.43
CA MET A 221 -28.04 12.71 4.45
C MET A 221 -29.48 13.23 4.51
N ALA A 222 -30.43 12.32 4.66
CA ALA A 222 -31.80 12.63 5.04
C ALA A 222 -32.06 11.99 6.41
N PRO A 223 -32.03 12.79 7.50
CA PRO A 223 -32.32 12.30 8.84
C PRO A 223 -33.72 11.68 8.91
N GLY A 224 -33.91 10.62 9.67
CA GLY A 224 -35.23 9.99 9.81
C GLY A 224 -35.41 9.41 11.20
N GLU A 225 -36.65 9.38 11.68
CA GLU A 225 -37.00 8.87 13.01
C GLU A 225 -36.64 7.38 13.16
N ASP A 226 -36.92 6.58 12.13
CA ASP A 226 -36.55 5.14 12.08
C ASP A 226 -35.17 4.90 11.44
N GLY A 227 -34.33 5.93 11.40
CA GLY A 227 -32.98 5.89 10.86
C GLY A 227 -32.77 6.76 9.62
N TRP A 228 -31.50 6.96 9.31
CA TRP A 228 -31.05 7.97 8.37
C TRP A 228 -30.78 7.36 7.01
N THR A 229 -31.12 8.11 5.95
CA THR A 229 -30.74 7.74 4.59
C THR A 229 -29.46 8.48 4.23
N ILE A 230 -28.38 7.73 4.03
CA ILE A 230 -27.12 8.26 3.50
C ILE A 230 -27.17 8.12 1.98
N ILE A 231 -26.83 9.20 1.30
CA ILE A 231 -26.93 9.31 -0.16
C ILE A 231 -25.55 9.71 -0.67
N ILE A 232 -25.03 8.90 -1.58
CA ILE A 232 -23.74 9.11 -2.24
C ILE A 232 -24.05 9.45 -3.70
N SER A 233 -23.91 10.72 -4.06
CA SER A 233 -24.21 11.27 -5.38
C SER A 233 -22.95 11.37 -6.25
N LYS A 234 -23.07 11.12 -7.54
CA LYS A 234 -21.99 11.31 -8.53
C LYS A 234 -21.60 12.78 -8.71
N ASN A 235 -22.42 13.72 -8.24
CA ASN A 235 -22.12 15.14 -8.28
C ASN A 235 -21.41 15.61 -7.00
N SER A 236 -20.09 15.71 -7.06
CA SER A 236 -19.23 16.16 -5.95
C SER A 236 -18.88 17.65 -5.98
N THR A 237 -19.39 18.42 -6.95
CA THR A 237 -18.92 19.80 -7.22
C THR A 237 -19.94 20.88 -6.92
N SER A 238 -21.21 20.51 -6.71
CA SER A 238 -22.27 21.47 -6.41
C SER A 238 -22.05 22.19 -5.08
N TRP A 239 -22.56 23.42 -5.03
CA TRP A 239 -22.68 24.19 -3.80
C TRP A 239 -23.93 23.71 -3.06
N GLY A 240 -23.75 22.83 -2.07
CA GLY A 240 -24.83 22.21 -1.31
C GLY A 240 -25.82 21.40 -2.16
N SER A 241 -27.03 21.21 -1.63
CA SER A 241 -28.03 20.28 -2.18
C SER A 241 -29.06 20.93 -3.10
N PHE A 242 -28.95 22.22 -3.43
CA PHE A 242 -30.00 22.97 -4.15
C PHE A 242 -30.31 22.41 -5.54
N PHE A 243 -29.32 21.81 -6.20
CA PHE A 243 -29.47 21.19 -7.50
C PHE A 243 -29.36 19.66 -7.43
N TYR A 244 -29.65 19.09 -6.26
CA TYR A 244 -29.65 17.65 -6.08
C TYR A 244 -30.64 16.97 -7.04
N ASP A 245 -30.15 15.97 -7.76
CA ASP A 245 -30.93 15.10 -8.63
C ASP A 245 -30.77 13.64 -8.17
N PRO A 246 -31.86 12.97 -7.73
CA PRO A 246 -31.87 11.53 -7.42
C PRO A 246 -31.31 10.62 -8.52
N ALA A 247 -31.36 11.03 -9.79
CA ALA A 247 -30.81 10.25 -10.91
C ALA A 247 -29.26 10.21 -10.88
N GLU A 248 -28.62 11.12 -10.16
CA GLU A 248 -27.17 11.17 -9.98
C GLU A 248 -26.69 10.28 -8.82
N ASP A 249 -27.60 9.65 -8.07
CA ASP A 249 -27.22 8.79 -6.94
C ASP A 249 -26.42 7.57 -7.43
N ALA A 250 -25.23 7.41 -6.86
CA ALA A 250 -24.44 6.18 -6.98
C ALA A 250 -24.92 5.12 -5.98
N LEU A 251 -25.30 5.56 -4.77
CA LEU A 251 -25.71 4.65 -3.70
C LEU A 251 -26.63 5.35 -2.69
N ARG A 252 -27.60 4.60 -2.14
CA ARG A 252 -28.36 4.97 -0.94
C ARG A 252 -28.28 3.84 0.08
N VAL A 253 -27.96 4.17 1.32
CA VAL A 253 -27.91 3.19 2.43
C VAL A 253 -28.64 3.73 3.65
N ARG A 254 -29.17 2.83 4.47
CA ARG A 254 -29.80 3.17 5.74
C ARG A 254 -28.83 2.90 6.87
N VAL A 255 -28.65 3.88 7.75
CA VAL A 255 -27.85 3.76 8.98
C VAL A 255 -28.67 4.23 10.18
N GLN A 256 -28.22 3.85 11.37
CA GLN A 256 -28.81 4.34 12.62
C GLN A 256 -27.88 5.36 13.27
N ALA A 257 -28.41 6.55 13.52
CA ALA A 257 -27.74 7.53 14.36
C ALA A 257 -27.74 7.04 15.82
N ARG A 258 -26.76 7.48 16.58
CA ARG A 258 -26.60 7.17 18.00
C ARG A 258 -26.29 8.42 18.80
N GLU A 259 -26.55 8.36 20.10
CA GLU A 259 -26.12 9.41 21.02
C GLU A 259 -24.59 9.54 21.02
N ASN A 260 -24.13 10.78 21.16
CA ASN A 260 -22.72 11.13 21.19
C ASN A 260 -22.46 12.16 22.31
N PRO A 261 -21.28 12.13 22.97
CA PRO A 261 -20.85 13.26 23.79
C PRO A 261 -20.90 14.58 23.01
N PHE A 262 -21.19 15.67 23.73
CA PHE A 262 -21.33 16.98 23.09
C PHE A 262 -20.10 17.35 22.26
N THR A 263 -20.33 17.61 20.97
CA THR A 263 -19.31 17.92 19.99
C THR A 263 -19.64 19.26 19.34
N GLU A 264 -18.82 20.27 19.61
CA GLU A 264 -19.07 21.65 19.16
C GLU A 264 -19.05 21.77 17.64
N TRP A 265 -18.01 21.25 16.99
CA TRP A 265 -17.80 21.36 15.56
C TRP A 265 -18.21 20.07 14.88
N LEU A 266 -19.02 20.13 13.81
CA LEU A 266 -19.32 18.97 12.99
C LEU A 266 -18.00 18.33 12.55
N THR A 267 -17.75 17.12 13.00
CA THR A 267 -16.47 16.44 12.80
C THR A 267 -16.70 15.11 12.11
N TYR A 268 -15.85 14.79 11.13
CA TYR A 268 -15.77 13.44 10.59
C TYR A 268 -14.52 12.75 11.13
N GLU A 269 -14.69 11.54 11.65
CA GLU A 269 -13.58 10.69 12.10
C GLU A 269 -13.75 9.26 11.56
N PHE A 270 -12.64 8.53 11.44
CA PHE A 270 -12.69 7.08 11.26
C PHE A 270 -12.55 6.36 12.61
N THR A 271 -13.55 5.57 12.98
CA THR A 271 -13.60 4.71 14.17
C THR A 271 -13.57 3.23 13.76
N ASP A 272 -13.53 2.31 14.73
CA ASP A 272 -13.56 0.84 14.50
C ASP A 272 -12.62 0.36 13.38
N ARG A 273 -11.35 0.79 13.46
CA ARG A 273 -10.37 0.59 12.39
C ARG A 273 -9.82 -0.83 12.40
N ALA A 274 -9.87 -1.49 11.25
CA ALA A 274 -9.34 -2.82 11.01
C ALA A 274 -8.57 -2.84 9.67
N PRO A 275 -7.82 -3.92 9.37
CA PRO A 275 -7.06 -4.02 8.12
C PRO A 275 -7.89 -3.89 6.83
N ASP A 276 -9.16 -4.27 6.86
CA ASP A 276 -10.07 -4.35 5.72
C ASP A 276 -11.32 -3.48 5.84
N HIS A 277 -11.50 -2.75 6.94
CA HIS A 277 -12.64 -1.85 7.12
C HIS A 277 -12.37 -0.75 8.15
N ALA A 278 -13.19 0.30 8.11
CA ALA A 278 -13.32 1.30 9.15
C ALA A 278 -14.74 1.86 9.13
N THR A 279 -15.15 2.51 10.22
CA THR A 279 -16.42 3.26 10.28
C THR A 279 -16.12 4.74 10.09
N LEU A 280 -16.61 5.36 9.02
CA LEU A 280 -16.67 6.81 8.90
C LEU A 280 -17.80 7.31 9.77
N GLU A 281 -17.51 8.18 10.73
CA GLU A 281 -18.51 8.69 11.67
C GLU A 281 -18.57 10.22 11.60
N LEU A 282 -19.76 10.75 11.31
CA LEU A 282 -20.09 12.15 11.55
C LEU A 282 -20.44 12.32 13.03
N GLN A 283 -19.89 13.33 13.70
CA GLN A 283 -20.21 13.70 15.07
C GLN A 283 -20.55 15.19 15.13
N TRP A 284 -21.72 15.55 15.65
CA TRP A 284 -22.10 16.95 15.83
C TRP A 284 -23.18 17.09 16.90
N GLU A 285 -23.00 18.08 17.78
CA GLU A 285 -23.82 18.25 18.98
C GLU A 285 -23.85 16.94 19.78
N ASN A 286 -25.01 16.30 19.95
CA ASN A 286 -25.17 15.08 20.73
C ASN A 286 -25.47 13.85 19.88
N LEU A 287 -25.25 13.91 18.56
CA LEU A 287 -25.46 12.78 17.65
C LEU A 287 -24.19 12.37 16.93
N ALA A 288 -24.10 11.06 16.67
CA ALA A 288 -23.14 10.46 15.78
C ALA A 288 -23.85 9.62 14.71
N VAL A 289 -23.32 9.64 13.49
CA VAL A 289 -23.84 8.88 12.34
C VAL A 289 -22.73 7.98 11.80
N PRO A 290 -22.70 6.70 12.19
CA PRO A 290 -21.70 5.74 11.73
C PRO A 290 -22.04 5.21 10.33
N ILE A 291 -21.03 5.14 9.46
CA ILE A 291 -21.10 4.60 8.11
C ILE A 291 -19.91 3.65 7.92
N ARG A 292 -20.17 2.35 7.93
CA ARG A 292 -19.18 1.30 7.71
C ARG A 292 -18.71 1.31 6.25
N ILE A 293 -17.40 1.42 6.07
CA ILE A 293 -16.71 1.30 4.78
C ILE A 293 -15.77 0.11 4.85
N ALA A 294 -15.90 -0.83 3.92
CA ALA A 294 -15.09 -2.04 3.88
C ALA A 294 -14.49 -2.30 2.50
N VAL A 295 -13.32 -2.92 2.48
CA VAL A 295 -12.52 -3.30 1.31
C VAL A 295 -12.50 -4.84 1.25
N PRO A 296 -13.50 -5.47 0.61
CA PRO A 296 -13.69 -6.93 0.68
C PRO A 296 -12.50 -7.73 0.12
N ASP A 297 -11.82 -7.20 -0.89
CA ASP A 297 -10.71 -7.87 -1.58
C ASP A 297 -9.36 -7.16 -1.35
N ALA A 298 -9.08 -6.73 -0.11
CA ALA A 298 -7.87 -5.96 0.20
C ALA A 298 -6.57 -6.68 -0.20
N ASP A 299 -6.53 -8.01 -0.04
CA ASP A 299 -5.37 -8.83 -0.41
C ASP A 299 -5.11 -8.84 -1.93
N GLU A 300 -6.17 -8.85 -2.74
CA GLU A 300 -6.08 -8.74 -4.21
C GLU A 300 -5.61 -7.35 -4.63
N LEU A 301 -6.06 -6.30 -3.94
CA LEU A 301 -5.61 -4.93 -4.20
C LEU A 301 -4.14 -4.74 -3.83
N TRP A 302 -3.67 -5.34 -2.73
CA TRP A 302 -2.24 -5.35 -2.39
C TRP A 302 -1.41 -6.05 -3.45
N TYR A 303 -1.85 -7.24 -3.89
CA TYR A 303 -1.22 -7.95 -5.00
C TYR A 303 -1.09 -7.07 -6.25
N ARG A 304 -2.16 -6.40 -6.68
CA ARG A 304 -2.14 -5.49 -7.84
C ARG A 304 -1.22 -4.31 -7.64
N SER A 305 -1.17 -3.75 -6.43
CA SER A 305 -0.22 -2.67 -6.10
C SER A 305 1.21 -3.14 -6.27
N PHE A 306 1.57 -4.29 -5.67
CA PHE A 306 2.90 -4.87 -5.77
C PHE A 306 3.26 -5.17 -7.23
N ALA A 307 2.35 -5.76 -8.00
CA ALA A 307 2.57 -6.07 -9.41
C ALA A 307 2.84 -4.82 -10.27
N ARG A 308 2.25 -3.67 -9.94
CA ARG A 308 2.57 -2.38 -10.58
C ARG A 308 3.90 -1.83 -10.09
N GLU A 309 4.12 -1.78 -8.78
CA GLU A 309 5.31 -1.18 -8.16
C GLU A 309 6.59 -1.92 -8.52
N LEU A 310 6.56 -3.24 -8.65
CA LEU A 310 7.69 -4.06 -9.10
C LEU A 310 8.07 -3.83 -10.57
N ARG A 311 7.26 -3.07 -11.32
CA ARG A 311 7.56 -2.64 -12.71
C ARG A 311 8.09 -1.20 -12.77
N ASP A 312 8.28 -0.57 -11.61
CA ASP A 312 8.81 0.78 -11.45
C ASP A 312 10.07 0.76 -10.54
N SER A 313 10.47 1.91 -9.99
CA SER A 313 11.63 2.11 -9.10
C SER A 313 11.77 1.02 -8.01
N PRO A 314 10.71 0.60 -7.29
CA PRO A 314 10.80 -0.51 -6.33
C PRO A 314 11.30 -1.82 -6.94
N GLY A 315 11.01 -2.09 -8.21
CA GLY A 315 11.42 -3.29 -8.94
C GLY A 315 12.93 -3.45 -9.12
N PHE A 316 13.74 -2.42 -8.86
CA PHE A 316 15.20 -2.49 -8.96
C PHE A 316 15.90 -2.97 -7.67
N SER A 317 15.15 -3.45 -6.68
CA SER A 317 15.68 -3.95 -5.42
C SER A 317 15.13 -5.34 -5.13
N TRP A 318 15.96 -6.37 -5.03
CA TRP A 318 15.50 -7.73 -4.64
C TRP A 318 14.68 -7.75 -3.33
N ARG A 319 14.87 -6.77 -2.44
CA ARG A 319 14.15 -6.68 -1.16
C ARG A 319 12.65 -6.49 -1.36
N THR A 320 12.21 -5.73 -2.36
CA THR A 320 10.79 -5.49 -2.63
C THR A 320 10.15 -6.73 -3.25
N TRP A 321 10.88 -7.46 -4.10
CA TRP A 321 10.46 -8.77 -4.61
C TRP A 321 10.28 -9.79 -3.48
N VAL A 322 11.19 -9.82 -2.49
CA VAL A 322 11.02 -10.64 -1.27
C VAL A 322 9.77 -10.21 -0.51
N GLN A 323 9.59 -8.93 -0.21
CA GLN A 323 8.41 -8.44 0.52
C GLN A 323 7.10 -8.84 -0.16
N ALA A 324 7.00 -8.62 -1.46
CA ALA A 324 5.80 -8.92 -2.23
C ALA A 324 5.51 -10.42 -2.31
N SER A 325 6.51 -11.25 -2.66
CA SER A 325 6.33 -12.71 -2.73
C SER A 325 6.04 -13.33 -1.35
N GLN A 326 6.65 -12.82 -0.29
CA GLN A 326 6.39 -13.27 1.06
C GLN A 326 4.95 -12.97 1.50
N TYR A 327 4.42 -11.79 1.16
CA TYR A 327 3.02 -11.45 1.41
C TYR A 327 2.07 -12.47 0.75
N LEU A 328 2.30 -12.74 -0.55
CA LEU A 328 1.49 -13.69 -1.31
C LEU A 328 1.57 -15.12 -0.72
N ALA A 329 2.75 -15.57 -0.31
CA ALA A 329 2.94 -16.87 0.34
C ALA A 329 2.22 -16.96 1.70
N GLN A 330 2.29 -15.92 2.52
CA GLN A 330 1.60 -15.87 3.82
C GLN A 330 0.07 -15.92 3.67
N LYS A 331 -0.46 -15.17 2.69
CA LYS A 331 -1.89 -15.15 2.36
C LYS A 331 -2.35 -16.36 1.54
N LYS A 332 -1.41 -17.14 1.00
CA LYS A 332 -1.65 -18.29 0.11
C LYS A 332 -2.45 -17.93 -1.15
N ILE A 333 -2.18 -16.76 -1.70
CA ILE A 333 -2.78 -16.25 -2.94
C ILE A 333 -1.69 -16.07 -4.00
N HIS A 334 -2.06 -16.14 -5.29
CA HIS A 334 -1.14 -15.88 -6.42
C HIS A 334 0.21 -16.61 -6.31
N LEU A 335 0.22 -17.86 -5.82
CA LEU A 335 1.44 -18.58 -5.47
C LEU A 335 2.39 -18.81 -6.66
N ALA A 336 1.85 -18.93 -7.88
CA ALA A 336 2.66 -19.01 -9.10
C ALA A 336 3.43 -17.70 -9.37
N GLU A 337 2.82 -16.54 -9.11
CA GLU A 337 3.50 -15.25 -9.21
C GLU A 337 4.44 -15.00 -8.04
N ALA A 338 4.04 -15.39 -6.82
CA ALA A 338 4.92 -15.38 -5.66
C ALA A 338 6.21 -16.14 -5.94
N GLU A 339 6.12 -17.34 -6.54
CA GLU A 339 7.29 -18.13 -6.95
C GLU A 339 8.13 -17.39 -8.00
N THR A 340 7.49 -16.84 -9.03
CA THR A 340 8.17 -16.07 -10.07
C THR A 340 8.95 -14.90 -9.46
N TRP A 341 8.33 -14.16 -8.54
CA TRP A 341 8.94 -13.02 -7.85
C TRP A 341 10.06 -13.44 -6.89
N ALA A 342 9.90 -14.55 -6.18
CA ALA A 342 10.93 -15.09 -5.31
C ALA A 342 12.17 -15.55 -6.10
N ARG A 343 11.97 -16.23 -7.24
CA ARG A 343 13.07 -16.59 -8.15
C ARG A 343 13.74 -15.36 -8.76
N ALA A 344 12.98 -14.33 -9.08
CA ALA A 344 13.52 -13.05 -9.54
C ALA A 344 14.39 -12.38 -8.46
N ALA A 345 13.96 -12.38 -7.20
CA ALA A 345 14.77 -11.87 -6.09
C ALA A 345 16.12 -12.58 -5.94
N VAL A 346 16.19 -13.88 -6.27
CA VAL A 346 17.43 -14.67 -6.23
C VAL A 346 18.33 -14.39 -7.43
N SER A 347 17.78 -14.27 -8.64
CA SER A 347 18.58 -14.45 -9.86
C SER A 347 18.26 -13.53 -11.05
N ALA A 348 17.28 -12.62 -10.94
CA ALA A 348 16.96 -11.71 -12.03
C ALA A 348 18.18 -10.84 -12.40
N PRO A 349 18.49 -10.65 -13.70
CA PRO A 349 19.58 -9.77 -14.12
C PRO A 349 19.44 -8.36 -13.52
N PHE A 350 20.56 -7.78 -13.09
CA PHE A 350 20.68 -6.43 -12.49
C PHE A 350 19.97 -6.21 -11.15
N VAL A 351 19.05 -7.09 -10.73
CA VAL A 351 18.24 -6.91 -9.51
C VAL A 351 18.46 -8.03 -8.50
N GLY A 352 18.41 -9.27 -8.96
CA GLY A 352 18.45 -10.47 -8.13
C GLY A 352 19.81 -10.65 -7.45
N GLN A 353 19.77 -11.07 -6.20
CA GLN A 353 20.94 -11.36 -5.39
C GLN A 353 20.70 -12.63 -4.60
N ALA A 354 21.41 -13.71 -4.96
CA ALA A 354 21.44 -14.91 -4.15
C ALA A 354 22.06 -14.58 -2.79
N ASN A 355 21.27 -14.76 -1.73
CA ASN A 355 21.69 -14.64 -0.36
C ASN A 355 20.73 -15.45 0.52
N TYR A 356 21.03 -15.54 1.82
CA TYR A 356 20.20 -16.26 2.78
C TYR A 356 18.72 -15.82 2.72
N GLN A 357 18.45 -14.52 2.67
CA GLN A 357 17.08 -13.98 2.71
C GLN A 357 16.29 -14.30 1.43
N THR A 358 16.91 -14.17 0.25
CA THR A 358 16.22 -14.45 -1.02
C THR A 358 15.97 -15.94 -1.21
N LEU A 359 16.92 -16.79 -0.82
CA LEU A 359 16.79 -18.25 -0.89
C LEU A 359 15.80 -18.80 0.17
N ALA A 360 15.83 -18.27 1.40
CA ALA A 360 14.86 -18.64 2.43
C ALA A 360 13.44 -18.22 2.05
N ASN A 361 13.26 -17.03 1.48
CA ASN A 361 11.98 -16.60 0.93
C ASN A 361 11.49 -17.53 -0.20
N LEU A 362 12.38 -17.89 -1.13
CA LEU A 362 12.03 -18.86 -2.19
C LEU A 362 11.60 -20.21 -1.59
N ALA A 363 12.29 -20.71 -0.57
CA ALA A 363 11.91 -21.94 0.11
C ALA A 363 10.51 -21.85 0.75
N ASP A 364 10.22 -20.76 1.46
CA ASP A 364 8.92 -20.56 2.12
C ASP A 364 7.78 -20.39 1.08
N VAL A 365 8.04 -19.72 -0.04
CA VAL A 365 7.09 -19.60 -1.16
C VAL A 365 6.82 -20.95 -1.83
N LEU A 366 7.87 -21.74 -2.10
CA LEU A 366 7.74 -23.08 -2.67
C LEU A 366 6.98 -24.02 -1.72
N ALA A 367 7.24 -23.92 -0.42
CA ALA A 367 6.51 -24.68 0.60
C ALA A 367 5.01 -24.30 0.60
N ALA A 368 4.69 -22.99 0.55
CA ALA A 368 3.32 -22.52 0.46
C ALA A 368 2.62 -22.99 -0.83
N ALA A 369 3.37 -23.12 -1.93
CA ALA A 369 2.92 -23.68 -3.21
C ALA A 369 2.81 -25.23 -3.22
N GLY A 370 3.10 -25.91 -2.12
CA GLY A 370 3.03 -27.37 -2.01
C GLY A 370 4.19 -28.11 -2.68
N LYS A 371 5.29 -27.41 -3.03
CA LYS A 371 6.46 -27.96 -3.71
C LYS A 371 7.54 -28.35 -2.71
N ALA A 372 7.27 -29.38 -1.91
CA ALA A 372 8.10 -29.75 -0.75
C ALA A 372 9.58 -30.02 -1.09
N ASP A 373 9.87 -30.79 -2.16
CA ASP A 373 11.24 -31.14 -2.53
C ASP A 373 12.05 -29.92 -2.99
N GLU A 374 11.44 -29.06 -3.82
CA GLU A 374 12.07 -27.81 -4.26
C GLU A 374 12.26 -26.84 -3.09
N ALA A 375 11.30 -26.77 -2.17
CA ALA A 375 11.39 -25.96 -0.96
C ALA A 375 12.57 -26.40 -0.08
N LEU A 376 12.74 -27.71 0.15
CA LEU A 376 13.86 -28.25 0.91
C LEU A 376 15.20 -27.97 0.22
N ALA A 377 15.26 -28.10 -1.11
CA ALA A 377 16.46 -27.78 -1.87
C ALA A 377 16.85 -26.30 -1.74
N ALA A 378 15.90 -25.37 -1.93
CA ALA A 378 16.12 -23.94 -1.76
C ALA A 378 16.51 -23.58 -0.31
N ARG A 379 15.91 -24.26 0.66
CA ARG A 379 16.20 -24.08 2.09
C ARG A 379 17.64 -24.47 2.42
N ARG A 380 18.11 -25.63 1.96
CA ARG A 380 19.51 -26.05 2.13
C ARG A 380 20.49 -25.09 1.45
N GLN A 381 20.16 -24.60 0.25
CA GLN A 381 20.96 -23.56 -0.40
C GLN A 381 21.04 -22.28 0.45
N ALA A 382 19.94 -21.87 1.08
CA ALA A 382 19.95 -20.73 2.00
C ALA A 382 20.92 -20.97 3.17
N TRP A 383 20.84 -22.14 3.81
CA TRP A 383 21.67 -22.49 4.97
C TRP A 383 23.17 -22.59 4.65
N GLU A 384 23.50 -23.09 3.46
CA GLU A 384 24.88 -23.23 3.01
C GLU A 384 25.45 -21.92 2.45
N HIS A 385 24.60 -20.93 2.16
CA HIS A 385 25.05 -19.67 1.58
C HIS A 385 26.03 -18.93 2.53
N PRO A 386 27.13 -18.34 2.02
CA PRO A 386 28.09 -17.62 2.85
C PRO A 386 27.50 -16.48 3.68
N SER A 387 26.39 -15.89 3.21
CA SER A 387 25.71 -14.80 3.92
C SER A 387 24.86 -15.23 5.10
N SER A 388 24.60 -16.52 5.31
CA SER A 388 23.79 -16.98 6.45
C SER A 388 24.58 -16.80 7.74
N SER A 389 23.99 -16.11 8.70
CA SER A 389 24.59 -15.83 10.01
C SER A 389 24.31 -16.93 11.04
N VAL A 390 25.11 -16.95 12.10
CA VAL A 390 24.90 -17.82 13.26
C VAL A 390 23.50 -17.69 13.86
N PHE A 391 22.92 -16.49 13.85
CA PHE A 391 21.59 -16.21 14.40
C PHE A 391 20.48 -16.65 13.46
N GLU A 392 20.65 -16.50 12.14
CA GLU A 392 19.70 -16.95 11.14
C GLU A 392 19.55 -18.48 11.15
N LEU A 393 20.68 -19.20 11.13
CA LEU A 393 20.67 -20.66 11.22
C LEU A 393 20.07 -21.16 12.55
N HIS A 394 20.34 -20.45 13.65
CA HIS A 394 19.73 -20.76 14.95
C HIS A 394 18.22 -20.50 14.96
N ALA A 395 17.77 -19.39 14.38
CA ALA A 395 16.35 -19.06 14.29
C ALA A 395 15.59 -20.10 13.43
N GLU A 396 16.19 -20.54 12.33
CA GLU A 396 15.62 -21.56 11.47
C GLU A 396 15.49 -22.91 12.19
N GLY A 397 16.52 -23.36 12.92
CA GLY A 397 16.42 -24.58 13.72
C GLY A 397 15.28 -24.54 14.75
N ARG A 398 15.02 -23.37 15.36
CA ARG A 398 13.87 -23.19 16.26
C ARG A 398 12.54 -23.27 15.51
N LYS A 399 12.43 -22.65 14.34
CA LYS A 399 11.24 -22.71 13.48
C LYS A 399 10.92 -24.17 13.13
N LEU A 400 11.92 -24.96 12.74
CA LEU A 400 11.78 -26.38 12.40
C LEU A 400 11.33 -27.23 13.60
N ILE A 401 11.87 -26.97 14.81
CA ILE A 401 11.38 -27.63 16.04
C ILE A 401 9.89 -27.34 16.25
N ALA A 402 9.46 -26.08 16.11
CA ALA A 402 8.06 -25.68 16.27
C ALA A 402 7.13 -26.32 15.22
N GLN A 403 7.67 -26.60 14.03
CA GLN A 403 6.98 -27.31 12.95
C GLN A 403 6.99 -28.84 13.11
N GLY A 404 7.69 -29.38 14.13
CA GLY A 404 7.85 -30.82 14.34
C GLY A 404 8.90 -31.47 13.44
N GLU A 405 9.62 -30.69 12.63
CA GLU A 405 10.70 -31.13 11.72
C GLU A 405 12.03 -31.32 12.46
N LYS A 406 12.03 -32.20 13.47
CA LYS A 406 13.12 -32.35 14.44
C LYS A 406 14.45 -32.80 13.82
N ASP A 407 14.40 -33.61 12.77
CA ASP A 407 15.60 -34.08 12.06
C ASP A 407 16.27 -32.93 11.29
N LEU A 408 15.49 -32.15 10.56
CA LEU A 408 15.98 -30.97 9.85
C LEU A 408 16.46 -29.89 10.82
N ALA A 409 15.79 -29.73 11.97
CA ALA A 409 16.25 -28.82 13.01
C ALA A 409 17.65 -29.19 13.52
N LEU A 410 17.90 -30.47 13.79
CA LEU A 410 19.21 -30.93 14.22
C LEU A 410 20.25 -30.76 13.11
N GLU A 411 19.90 -31.05 11.84
CA GLU A 411 20.76 -30.83 10.67
C GLU A 411 21.26 -29.37 10.61
N VAL A 412 20.36 -28.38 10.69
CA VAL A 412 20.74 -26.96 10.62
C VAL A 412 21.53 -26.49 11.84
N PHE A 413 21.25 -27.01 13.05
CA PHE A 413 22.07 -26.71 14.24
C PHE A 413 23.48 -27.29 14.14
N GLN A 414 23.63 -28.49 13.56
CA GLN A 414 24.94 -29.10 13.30
C GLN A 414 25.72 -28.31 12.26
N LEU A 415 25.06 -27.88 11.17
CA LEU A 415 25.66 -27.00 10.17
C LEU A 415 26.12 -25.67 10.79
N ASN A 416 25.28 -25.07 11.66
CA ASN A 416 25.64 -23.85 12.38
C ASN A 416 26.89 -24.04 13.24
N ALA A 417 26.97 -25.17 13.96
CA ALA A 417 28.13 -25.52 14.76
C ALA A 417 29.40 -25.77 13.94
N GLN A 418 29.26 -26.37 12.75
CA GLN A 418 30.37 -26.59 11.84
C GLN A 418 30.94 -25.26 11.31
N ARG A 419 30.07 -24.30 10.97
CA ARG A 419 30.46 -23.02 10.38
C ARG A 419 30.91 -21.98 11.41
N HIS A 420 30.36 -22.04 12.61
CA HIS A 420 30.57 -21.06 13.68
C HIS A 420 30.93 -21.76 14.99
N PRO A 421 32.05 -22.53 15.03
CA PRO A 421 32.41 -23.31 16.21
C PRO A 421 32.54 -22.39 17.44
N ASP A 422 31.95 -22.83 18.55
CA ASP A 422 31.94 -22.16 19.85
C ASP A 422 31.35 -20.73 19.88
N ALA A 423 30.74 -20.27 18.79
CA ALA A 423 30.03 -18.99 18.77
C ALA A 423 28.71 -19.08 19.52
N TRP A 424 28.36 -18.03 20.27
CA TRP A 424 26.99 -17.88 20.76
C TRP A 424 26.03 -17.65 19.57
N PRO A 425 24.85 -18.31 19.49
CA PRO A 425 24.23 -19.24 20.44
C PRO A 425 24.29 -20.73 20.02
N VAL A 426 25.34 -21.18 19.32
CA VAL A 426 25.41 -22.52 18.69
C VAL A 426 25.09 -23.66 19.65
N HIS A 427 25.68 -23.66 20.85
CA HIS A 427 25.43 -24.73 21.81
C HIS A 427 24.00 -24.73 22.37
N VAL A 428 23.34 -23.57 22.41
CA VAL A 428 21.91 -23.49 22.73
C VAL A 428 21.10 -24.23 21.66
N GLY A 429 21.45 -24.03 20.39
CA GLY A 429 20.81 -24.69 19.26
C GLY A 429 20.97 -26.21 19.32
N LEU A 430 22.19 -26.69 19.48
CA LEU A 430 22.47 -28.13 19.60
C LEU A 430 21.76 -28.76 20.81
N ALA A 431 21.73 -28.09 21.96
CA ALA A 431 21.01 -28.58 23.14
C ALA A 431 19.52 -28.78 22.83
N ARG A 432 18.89 -27.79 22.20
CA ARG A 432 17.48 -27.84 21.76
C ARG A 432 17.23 -28.93 20.72
N GLY A 433 18.11 -29.07 19.73
CA GLY A 433 18.01 -30.09 18.69
C GLY A 433 18.05 -31.52 19.25
N TRP A 434 19.04 -31.81 20.11
CA TRP A 434 19.14 -33.12 20.76
C TRP A 434 17.98 -33.41 21.72
N ALA A 435 17.54 -32.40 22.47
CA ALA A 435 16.38 -32.55 23.33
C ALA A 435 15.10 -32.82 22.53
N ALA A 436 14.91 -32.15 21.38
CA ALA A 436 13.79 -32.41 20.49
C ALA A 436 13.79 -33.87 19.97
N LYS A 437 14.98 -34.45 19.76
CA LYS A 437 15.21 -35.86 19.39
C LYS A 437 15.11 -36.85 20.55
N GLY A 438 14.92 -36.36 21.79
CA GLY A 438 14.81 -37.21 22.99
C GLY A 438 16.16 -37.63 23.59
N ASP A 439 17.29 -37.11 23.08
CA ASP A 439 18.62 -37.42 23.59
C ASP A 439 19.01 -36.43 24.70
N ALA A 440 18.55 -36.72 25.93
CA ALA A 440 18.83 -35.89 27.09
C ALA A 440 20.33 -35.77 27.40
N GLN A 441 21.12 -36.80 27.09
CA GLN A 441 22.56 -36.82 27.41
C GLN A 441 23.33 -35.83 26.53
N ARG A 442 23.16 -35.90 25.20
CA ARG A 442 23.81 -34.94 24.29
C ARG A 442 23.25 -33.54 24.45
N ALA A 443 21.95 -33.42 24.73
CA ALA A 443 21.36 -32.13 25.04
C ALA A 443 22.00 -31.48 26.27
N LEU A 444 22.20 -32.26 27.35
CA LEU A 444 22.82 -31.78 28.59
C LEU A 444 24.27 -31.32 28.37
N GLU A 445 25.04 -32.07 27.57
CA GLU A 445 26.42 -31.71 27.23
C GLU A 445 26.48 -30.30 26.62
N HIS A 446 25.64 -30.05 25.60
CA HIS A 446 25.60 -28.76 24.93
C HIS A 446 24.97 -27.66 25.80
N ALA A 447 23.96 -27.98 26.62
CA ALA A 447 23.36 -27.00 27.53
C ALA A 447 24.38 -26.47 28.56
N ARG A 448 25.27 -27.33 29.08
CA ARG A 448 26.35 -26.91 29.98
C ARG A 448 27.38 -26.02 29.28
N LYS A 449 27.76 -26.35 28.03
CA LYS A 449 28.65 -25.49 27.22
C LYS A 449 27.99 -24.13 26.94
N ALA A 450 26.71 -24.12 26.59
CA ALA A 450 25.95 -22.90 26.37
C ALA A 450 25.85 -22.05 27.65
N LEU A 451 25.63 -22.66 28.82
CA LEU A 451 25.55 -21.95 30.10
C LEU A 451 26.85 -21.20 30.42
N ALA A 452 28.01 -21.81 30.11
CA ALA A 452 29.30 -21.15 30.26
C ALA A 452 29.49 -19.95 29.32
N GLN A 453 28.76 -19.92 28.20
CA GLN A 453 28.80 -18.85 27.18
C GLN A 453 27.67 -17.82 27.31
N ALA A 454 26.82 -17.92 28.34
CA ALA A 454 25.63 -17.08 28.46
C ALA A 454 25.99 -15.58 28.47
N PRO A 455 25.46 -14.77 27.53
CA PRO A 455 25.86 -13.36 27.35
C PRO A 455 25.27 -12.42 28.41
N ASP A 456 24.20 -12.85 29.08
CA ASP A 456 23.46 -12.06 30.07
C ASP A 456 22.76 -12.97 31.10
N ASP A 457 22.20 -12.34 32.14
CA ASP A 457 21.53 -13.05 33.23
C ASP A 457 20.23 -13.75 32.81
N VAL A 458 19.52 -13.23 31.81
CA VAL A 458 18.27 -13.83 31.33
C VAL A 458 18.57 -15.17 30.68
N ASN A 459 19.56 -15.19 29.78
CA ASN A 459 20.05 -16.40 29.13
C ASN A 459 20.66 -17.38 30.14
N ARG A 460 21.42 -16.89 31.12
CA ARG A 460 22.00 -17.73 32.18
C ARG A 460 20.93 -18.46 32.99
N ARG A 461 19.87 -17.76 33.41
CA ARG A 461 18.74 -18.36 34.15
C ARG A 461 18.04 -19.43 33.31
N SER A 462 17.67 -19.09 32.07
CA SER A 462 17.01 -20.03 31.15
C SER A 462 17.86 -21.29 30.92
N LEU A 463 19.18 -21.14 30.75
CA LEU A 463 20.09 -22.27 30.55
C LEU A 463 20.31 -23.09 31.83
N THR A 464 20.28 -22.45 33.01
CA THR A 464 20.33 -23.14 34.31
C THR A 464 19.11 -24.04 34.48
N GLU A 465 17.93 -23.53 34.15
CA GLU A 465 16.68 -24.31 34.17
C GLU A 465 16.71 -25.46 33.16
N MET A 466 17.20 -25.20 31.94
CA MET A 466 17.39 -26.23 30.91
C MET A 466 18.32 -27.35 31.39
N VAL A 467 19.47 -27.01 31.98
CA VAL A 467 20.41 -27.99 32.56
C VAL A 467 19.72 -28.82 33.65
N GLY A 468 19.02 -28.17 34.59
CA GLY A 468 18.33 -28.86 35.68
C GLY A 468 17.22 -29.81 35.23
N LYS A 469 16.54 -29.51 34.11
CA LYS A 469 15.59 -30.44 33.47
C LYS A 469 16.31 -31.63 32.82
N LEU A 470 17.34 -31.36 32.02
CA LEU A 470 18.08 -32.39 31.29
C LEU A 470 18.84 -33.35 32.21
N GLU A 471 19.30 -32.89 33.38
CA GLU A 471 19.89 -33.75 34.42
C GLU A 471 18.91 -34.80 34.96
N LYS A 472 17.60 -34.50 34.92
CA LYS A 472 16.53 -35.42 35.31
C LYS A 472 16.03 -36.26 34.14
N GLY A 473 16.63 -36.13 32.96
CA GLY A 473 16.18 -36.78 31.73
C GLY A 473 14.97 -36.12 31.07
N ASP A 474 14.53 -34.94 31.55
CA ASP A 474 13.41 -34.21 30.96
C ASP A 474 13.87 -33.41 29.74
N THR A 475 13.42 -33.83 28.56
CA THR A 475 13.75 -33.19 27.27
C THR A 475 12.77 -32.09 26.85
N ALA A 476 11.80 -31.74 27.70
CA ALA A 476 10.86 -30.63 27.46
C ALA A 476 11.49 -29.27 27.80
N VAL A 477 12.45 -28.86 26.95
CA VAL A 477 13.30 -27.66 27.14
C VAL A 477 13.18 -26.62 26.03
N ASN A 478 12.31 -26.87 25.05
CA ASN A 478 12.11 -26.01 23.88
C ASN A 478 11.07 -24.93 24.11
#